data_AF-A0A9D4ZBB9-F1
#
_entry.id   AF-A0A9D4ZBB9-F1
#
_cell.length_a   1.000
_cell.length_b   1.000
_cell.length_c   1.000
_cell.angle_alpha   90.00
_cell.angle_beta   90.00
_cell.angle_gamma   90.00
#
_symmetry.space_group_name_H-M   'P 1'
#
loop_
_entity.id
_entity.type
_entity.pdbx_description
1 polymer ?
#
loop_
_entity_poly.entity_id
_entity_poly.type
_entity_poly.pdbx_seq_one_letter_code
_entity_poly.pdbx_strand_id
1 'polypeptide(L)'
;MDIMRQLPDAAMSGIIIKDYLQMLMYSLVYRIMFSRRFSGPEDPLYVEIMRLNANSRRIVVNSKNSHIVDFFPCLKPFLKSYLNEVRSANRQRLTFFGLKKKEGRAKVGVDPILDAHAKGELSDDTAVVKEVLRQHMVIPLLLPHQNLKPAKIGKYDIPARSRVLVNVRGMTNDRKYWEKPEMFDPTRFLDANIEMSGNDMRFKPCGWGRRSCPGMAMAVVVLSLSLGRMLQEFELLPPPGKFKVDMKPAGVLVDVHVLAEKSKVVLKPRDT
;
A
#
# COMPACT_ATOMS: atom_id res chain seq x y z
N MET A 1 6.73 20.61 -6.95
CA MET A 1 7.60 19.75 -6.11
C MET A 1 8.87 19.62 -6.91
N ASP A 2 9.91 20.39 -6.58
CA ASP A 2 11.08 20.55 -7.45
C ASP A 2 12.11 19.44 -7.17
N ILE A 3 11.79 18.23 -7.66
CA ILE A 3 12.60 17.01 -7.44
C ILE A 3 14.00 17.19 -8.03
N MET A 4 14.13 17.92 -9.14
CA MET A 4 15.41 18.17 -9.81
C MET A 4 16.32 19.09 -8.99
N ARG A 5 15.76 20.10 -8.31
CA ARG A 5 16.53 20.94 -7.39
C ARG A 5 17.05 20.21 -6.16
N GLN A 6 16.36 19.16 -5.73
CA GLN A 6 16.79 18.33 -4.59
C GLN A 6 17.71 17.17 -4.99
N LEU A 7 17.74 16.79 -6.28
CA LEU A 7 18.48 15.65 -6.81
C LEU A 7 18.96 15.91 -8.25
N PRO A 8 20.08 16.63 -8.42
CA PRO A 8 20.61 16.93 -9.75
C PRO A 8 21.03 15.67 -10.53
N ASP A 9 21.47 14.61 -9.84
CA ASP A 9 21.92 13.37 -10.48
C ASP A 9 20.78 12.43 -10.92
N ALA A 10 19.52 12.79 -10.64
CA ALA A 10 18.35 11.95 -10.93
C ALA A 10 18.13 11.69 -12.42
N ALA A 11 18.54 12.64 -13.26
CA ALA A 11 18.46 12.53 -14.71
C ALA A 11 19.57 11.66 -15.33
N MET A 12 20.71 11.48 -14.65
CA MET A 12 21.87 10.74 -15.19
C MET A 12 22.03 9.33 -14.62
N SER A 13 21.94 9.18 -13.30
CA SER A 13 22.26 7.91 -12.61
C SER A 13 21.02 7.12 -12.17
N GLY A 14 19.87 7.79 -12.16
CA GLY A 14 18.60 7.29 -11.67
C GLY A 14 18.52 7.25 -10.15
N ILE A 15 17.30 7.37 -9.63
CA ILE A 15 17.02 7.43 -8.19
C ILE A 15 16.16 6.27 -7.73
N ILE A 16 16.25 6.00 -6.44
CA ILE A 16 15.30 5.13 -5.74
C ILE A 16 14.06 5.99 -5.45
N ILE A 17 13.12 6.02 -6.39
CA ILE A 17 11.92 6.85 -6.28
C ILE A 17 11.03 6.48 -5.09
N LYS A 18 11.13 5.23 -4.63
CA LYS A 18 10.40 4.72 -3.47
C LYS A 18 10.60 5.59 -2.23
N ASP A 19 11.82 6.05 -1.97
CA ASP A 19 12.13 6.77 -0.73
C ASP A 19 11.48 8.18 -0.75
N TYR A 20 11.33 8.79 -1.93
CA TYR A 20 10.61 10.05 -2.15
C TYR A 20 9.09 9.88 -2.06
N LEU A 21 8.55 8.86 -2.73
CA LEU A 21 7.13 8.54 -2.67
C LEU A 21 6.73 8.18 -1.23
N GLN A 22 7.61 7.53 -0.49
CA GLN A 22 7.38 7.24 0.93
C GLN A 22 7.25 8.54 1.74
N MET A 23 8.16 9.49 1.58
CA MET A 23 8.05 10.78 2.28
C MET A 23 6.77 11.54 1.91
N LEU A 24 6.39 11.54 0.62
CA LEU A 24 5.13 12.13 0.15
C LEU A 24 3.91 11.48 0.81
N MET A 25 3.88 10.15 0.87
CA MET A 25 2.80 9.40 1.53
C MET A 25 2.71 9.72 3.01
N TYR A 26 3.84 9.77 3.71
CA TYR A 26 3.88 10.13 5.13
C TYR A 26 3.40 11.57 5.35
N SER A 27 3.84 12.52 4.51
CA SER A 27 3.39 13.91 4.58
C SER A 27 1.89 14.05 4.37
N LEU A 28 1.31 13.29 3.44
CA LEU A 28 -0.12 13.32 3.15
C LEU A 28 -0.94 12.76 4.32
N VAL A 29 -0.56 11.57 4.82
CA VAL A 29 -1.26 10.93 5.94
C VAL A 29 -1.17 11.78 7.21
N TYR A 30 0.01 12.32 7.54
CA TYR A 30 0.20 13.16 8.72
C TYR A 30 -0.47 14.53 8.59
N ARG A 31 -0.64 15.04 7.36
CA ARG A 31 -1.46 16.22 7.12
C ARG A 31 -2.93 15.95 7.43
N ILE A 32 -3.45 14.78 7.05
CA ILE A 32 -4.85 14.40 7.33
C ILE A 32 -5.06 14.16 8.83
N MET A 33 -4.14 13.45 9.48
CA MET A 33 -4.28 13.06 10.88
C MET A 33 -3.98 14.20 11.86
N PHE A 34 -3.01 15.05 11.53
CA PHE A 34 -2.40 15.99 12.47
C PHE A 34 -2.15 17.39 11.90
N SER A 35 -2.62 17.68 10.68
CA SER A 35 -2.34 18.94 9.96
C SER A 35 -0.85 19.27 9.85
N ARG A 36 0.02 18.25 9.85
CA ARG A 36 1.47 18.40 9.83
C ARG A 36 2.07 17.99 8.49
N ARG A 37 3.15 18.67 8.09
CA ARG A 37 4.03 18.27 6.96
C ARG A 37 5.45 18.09 7.46
N PHE A 38 6.22 17.27 6.75
CA PHE A 38 7.66 17.10 6.96
C PHE A 38 8.42 18.07 6.05
N SER A 39 9.51 18.64 6.55
CA SER A 39 10.34 19.58 5.77
C SER A 39 11.20 18.89 4.72
N GLY A 40 11.58 17.64 4.95
CA GLY A 40 12.39 16.84 4.02
C GLY A 40 12.79 15.48 4.61
N PRO A 41 13.63 14.70 3.91
CA PRO A 41 14.09 13.39 4.35
C PRO A 41 14.86 13.41 5.68
N GLU A 42 15.51 14.54 5.98
CA GLU A 42 16.30 14.77 7.20
C GLU A 42 15.48 15.37 8.36
N ASP A 43 14.14 15.54 8.20
CA ASP A 43 13.29 16.01 9.29
C ASP A 43 13.42 15.04 10.48
N PRO A 44 13.86 15.50 11.68
CA PRO A 44 14.14 14.61 12.81
C PRO A 44 12.92 13.78 13.23
N LEU A 45 11.71 14.33 13.09
CA LEU A 45 10.49 13.60 13.39
C LEU A 45 10.22 12.53 12.34
N TYR A 46 10.42 12.85 11.05
CA TYR A 46 10.24 11.88 9.97
C TYR A 46 11.19 10.68 10.15
N VAL A 47 12.47 10.94 10.42
CA VAL A 47 13.47 9.89 10.67
C VAL A 47 13.08 9.00 11.84
N GLU A 48 12.63 9.59 12.95
CA GLU A 48 12.21 8.81 14.13
C GLU A 48 10.94 7.98 13.85
N ILE A 49 9.95 8.54 13.15
CA ILE A 49 8.74 7.81 12.73
C ILE A 49 9.10 6.61 11.85
N MET A 50 10.02 6.83 10.92
CA MET A 50 10.48 5.80 9.99
C MET A 50 11.17 4.67 10.73
N ARG A 51 12.05 5.00 11.68
CA ARG A 51 12.70 4.05 12.59
C ARG A 51 11.69 3.25 13.42
N LEU A 52 10.72 3.91 14.05
CA LEU A 52 9.68 3.25 14.86
C LEU A 52 8.79 2.32 14.03
N ASN A 53 8.42 2.74 12.82
CA ASN A 53 7.62 1.91 11.91
C ASN A 53 8.40 0.72 11.35
N ALA A 54 9.68 0.90 11.02
CA ALA A 54 10.56 -0.20 10.60
C ALA A 54 10.70 -1.26 11.70
N ASN A 55 10.90 -0.83 12.95
CA ASN A 55 10.93 -1.72 14.11
C ASN A 55 9.60 -2.48 14.30
N SER A 56 8.48 -1.77 14.18
CA SER A 56 7.15 -2.39 14.27
C SER A 56 6.94 -3.47 13.19
N ARG A 57 7.31 -3.17 11.93
CA ARG A 57 7.21 -4.11 10.81
C ARG A 57 8.09 -5.34 11.01
N ARG A 58 9.34 -5.15 11.49
CA ARG A 58 10.27 -6.26 11.78
C ARG A 58 9.67 -7.25 12.77
N ILE A 59 9.03 -6.75 13.82
CA ILE A 59 8.45 -7.54 14.91
C ILE A 59 7.17 -8.28 14.45
N VAL A 60 6.36 -7.64 13.61
CA VAL A 60 5.06 -8.20 13.17
C VAL A 60 5.22 -9.16 11.99
N VAL A 61 6.05 -8.82 11.00
CA VAL A 61 6.13 -9.53 9.72
C VAL A 61 7.28 -10.52 9.65
N ASN A 62 8.44 -10.23 10.27
CA ASN A 62 9.66 -11.04 10.13
C ASN A 62 10.06 -11.80 11.40
N SER A 63 9.20 -11.77 12.42
CA SER A 63 9.40 -12.57 13.63
C SER A 63 9.13 -14.04 13.31
N LYS A 64 10.18 -14.87 13.17
CA LYS A 64 10.05 -16.34 13.13
C LYS A 64 9.21 -16.88 14.30
N ASN A 65 9.22 -16.15 15.42
CA ASN A 65 8.49 -16.46 16.63
C ASN A 65 6.98 -16.19 16.52
N SER A 66 6.51 -15.21 15.73
CA SER A 66 5.07 -14.88 15.64
C SER A 66 4.26 -16.00 14.99
N HIS A 67 4.83 -16.68 14.00
CA HIS A 67 4.18 -17.82 13.35
C HIS A 67 4.05 -19.02 14.30
N ILE A 68 5.09 -19.34 15.07
CA ILE A 68 5.08 -20.48 16.00
C ILE A 68 4.03 -20.33 17.11
N VAL A 69 3.86 -19.14 17.71
CA VAL A 69 2.84 -18.96 18.77
C VAL A 69 1.41 -18.84 18.27
N ASP A 70 1.21 -18.52 17.00
CA ASP A 70 -0.11 -18.58 16.36
C ASP A 70 -0.55 -20.04 16.16
N PHE A 71 0.39 -20.95 15.88
CA PHE A 71 0.12 -22.38 15.71
C PHE A 71 0.19 -23.19 17.04
N PHE A 72 0.99 -22.74 18.02
CA PHE A 72 1.16 -23.39 19.32
C PHE A 72 0.95 -22.40 20.48
N PRO A 73 -0.31 -22.15 20.88
CA PRO A 73 -0.64 -21.16 21.91
C PRO A 73 0.04 -21.41 23.27
N CYS A 74 0.38 -22.66 23.59
CA CYS A 74 1.09 -23.06 24.80
C CYS A 74 2.55 -22.54 24.87
N LEU A 75 3.13 -22.09 23.75
CA LEU A 75 4.47 -21.51 23.71
C LEU A 75 4.50 -20.01 24.08
N LYS A 76 3.34 -19.35 24.21
CA LYS A 76 3.23 -17.93 24.57
C LYS A 76 3.93 -17.54 25.88
N PRO A 77 3.87 -18.34 26.97
CA PRO A 77 4.59 -18.04 28.22
C PRO A 77 6.12 -18.10 28.08
N PHE A 78 6.64 -18.91 27.16
CA PHE A 78 8.08 -19.16 26.98
C PHE A 78 8.75 -18.11 26.07
N LEU A 79 7.98 -17.34 25.30
CA LEU A 79 8.46 -16.24 24.46
C LEU A 79 8.37 -14.88 25.15
N LYS A 80 8.69 -14.83 26.45
CA LYS A 80 8.71 -13.61 27.28
C LYS A 80 9.54 -12.48 26.65
N SER A 81 10.63 -12.84 25.95
CA SER A 81 11.48 -11.89 25.21
C SER A 81 10.72 -11.22 24.04
N TYR A 82 10.01 -11.98 23.21
CA TYR A 82 9.20 -11.43 22.11
C TYR A 82 8.07 -10.52 22.64
N LEU A 83 7.37 -10.95 23.69
CA LEU A 83 6.33 -10.13 24.31
C LEU A 83 6.90 -8.84 24.92
N ASN A 84 8.12 -8.88 25.46
CA ASN A 84 8.82 -7.70 25.96
C ASN A 84 9.25 -6.77 24.82
N GLU A 85 9.72 -7.28 23.69
CA GLU A 85 10.01 -6.48 22.49
C GLU A 85 8.75 -5.80 21.94
N VAL A 86 7.64 -6.52 21.80
CA VAL A 86 6.34 -5.96 21.37
C VAL A 86 5.88 -4.86 22.35
N ARG A 87 5.95 -5.10 23.66
CA ARG A 87 5.58 -4.11 24.69
C ARG A 87 6.51 -2.91 24.69
N SER A 88 7.81 -3.11 24.45
CA SER A 88 8.80 -2.03 24.33
C SER A 88 8.54 -1.17 23.11
N ALA A 89 8.34 -1.78 21.94
CA ALA A 89 8.01 -1.07 20.70
C ALA A 89 6.68 -0.30 20.82
N ASN A 90 5.66 -0.89 21.45
CA ASN A 90 4.39 -0.20 21.71
C ASN A 90 4.54 0.98 22.68
N ARG A 91 5.35 0.84 23.74
CA ARG A 91 5.64 1.95 24.67
C ARG A 91 6.36 3.10 23.97
N GLN A 92 7.41 2.81 23.20
CA GLN A 92 8.12 3.83 22.41
C GLN A 92 7.18 4.58 21.47
N ARG A 93 6.26 3.85 20.81
CA ARG A 93 5.25 4.44 19.92
C ARG A 93 4.26 5.35 20.67
N LEU A 94 3.78 4.92 21.83
CA LEU A 94 2.85 5.70 22.65
C LEU A 94 3.48 6.98 23.20
N THR A 95 4.74 6.90 23.67
CA THR A 95 5.51 8.06 24.12
C THR A 95 5.74 9.05 22.98
N PHE A 96 6.13 8.54 21.79
CA PHE A 96 6.39 9.37 20.61
C PHE A 96 5.19 10.21 20.18
N PHE A 97 3.99 9.62 20.15
CA PHE A 97 2.81 10.36 19.70
C PHE A 97 2.21 11.28 20.77
N GLY A 98 2.63 11.21 22.03
CA GLY A 98 2.09 12.06 23.12
C GLY A 98 0.56 11.96 23.29
N LEU A 99 -0.06 10.89 22.78
CA LEU A 99 -1.51 10.80 22.66
C LEU A 99 -2.13 10.39 24.01
N LYS A 100 -2.67 11.37 24.75
CA LYS A 100 -3.91 11.12 25.50
C LYS A 100 -4.98 10.78 24.48
N LYS A 101 -5.61 9.61 24.61
CA LYS A 101 -6.73 9.15 23.76
C LYS A 101 -7.80 10.24 23.74
N LYS A 102 -7.90 11.03 22.66
CA LYS A 102 -9.03 11.93 22.46
C LYS A 102 -10.21 11.10 21.96
N GLU A 103 -11.22 10.97 22.79
CA GLU A 103 -12.55 10.52 22.38
C GLU A 103 -13.25 11.71 21.72
N GLY A 104 -13.21 11.74 20.39
CA GLY A 104 -13.87 12.76 19.59
C GLY A 104 -13.73 12.42 18.11
N ARG A 105 -14.82 12.55 17.35
CA ARG A 105 -14.83 12.36 15.90
C ARG A 105 -13.93 13.43 15.28
N ALA A 106 -12.71 13.06 14.90
CA ALA A 106 -11.87 13.90 14.07
C ALA A 106 -12.53 14.04 12.70
N LYS A 107 -12.78 15.28 12.25
CA LYS A 107 -13.09 15.56 10.84
C LYS A 107 -11.87 15.15 10.04
N VAL A 108 -11.95 13.99 9.39
CA VAL A 108 -10.89 13.49 8.50
C VAL A 108 -10.83 14.47 7.33
N GLY A 109 -9.69 15.14 7.14
CA GLY A 109 -9.48 16.13 6.07
C GLY A 109 -9.42 15.50 4.69
N VAL A 110 -10.56 15.00 4.20
CA VAL A 110 -10.74 14.50 2.83
C VAL A 110 -11.24 15.61 1.88
N ASP A 111 -11.66 16.74 2.44
CA ASP A 111 -12.32 17.84 1.71
C ASP A 111 -11.53 18.34 0.49
N PRO A 112 -10.20 18.59 0.55
CA PRO A 112 -9.45 19.09 -0.62
C PRO A 112 -9.36 18.09 -1.79
N ILE A 113 -9.47 16.78 -1.48
CA ILE A 113 -9.42 15.69 -2.45
C ILE A 113 -10.78 15.54 -3.13
N LEU A 114 -11.86 15.67 -2.35
CA LEU A 114 -13.23 15.69 -2.84
C LEU A 114 -13.51 16.94 -3.68
N ASP A 115 -12.97 18.09 -3.27
CA ASP A 115 -13.05 19.35 -4.01
C ASP A 115 -12.32 19.27 -5.37
N ALA A 116 -11.15 18.64 -5.44
CA ALA A 116 -10.41 18.45 -6.70
C ALA A 116 -11.16 17.54 -7.68
N HIS A 117 -11.86 16.52 -7.16
CA HIS A 117 -12.73 15.68 -7.98
C HIS A 117 -13.98 16.44 -8.45
N ALA A 118 -14.63 17.18 -7.56
CA ALA A 118 -15.80 18.00 -7.87
C ALA A 118 -15.51 19.11 -8.90
N LYS A 119 -14.25 19.58 -8.97
CA LYS A 119 -13.79 20.58 -9.95
C LYS A 119 -13.39 20.00 -11.31
N GLY A 120 -13.43 18.67 -11.48
CA GLY A 120 -12.99 18.02 -12.73
C GLY A 120 -11.48 18.06 -12.96
N GLU A 121 -10.68 18.40 -11.93
CA GLU A 121 -9.21 18.40 -11.99
C GLU A 121 -8.63 16.97 -11.94
N LEU A 122 -9.49 15.98 -11.74
CA LEU A 122 -9.19 14.54 -11.75
C LEU A 122 -10.02 13.89 -12.86
N SER A 123 -9.38 13.34 -13.88
CA SER A 123 -10.08 12.56 -14.91
C SER A 123 -10.54 11.22 -14.34
N ASP A 124 -11.74 10.77 -14.71
CA ASP A 124 -12.31 9.49 -14.29
C ASP A 124 -11.55 8.26 -14.82
N ASP A 125 -10.64 8.46 -15.79
CA ASP A 125 -9.77 7.43 -16.37
C ASP A 125 -8.68 6.95 -15.41
N THR A 126 -9.12 6.18 -14.42
CA THR A 126 -8.28 5.43 -13.48
C THR A 126 -7.83 4.09 -14.07
N ALA A 127 -7.98 3.88 -15.38
CA ALA A 127 -7.71 2.63 -16.09
C ALA A 127 -6.30 2.08 -15.82
N VAL A 128 -5.28 2.94 -15.88
CA VAL A 128 -3.89 2.57 -15.57
C VAL A 128 -3.75 2.14 -14.11
N VAL A 129 -4.36 2.87 -13.17
CA VAL A 129 -4.32 2.53 -11.73
C VAL A 129 -5.04 1.21 -11.46
N LYS A 130 -6.18 0.97 -12.10
CA LYS A 130 -6.94 -0.28 -12.02
C LYS A 130 -6.10 -1.47 -12.53
N GLU A 131 -5.43 -1.32 -13.67
CA GLU A 131 -4.58 -2.37 -14.24
C GLU A 131 -3.34 -2.65 -13.39
N VAL A 132 -2.70 -1.61 -12.83
CA VAL A 132 -1.62 -1.78 -11.85
C VAL A 132 -2.11 -2.59 -10.64
N LEU A 133 -3.27 -2.28 -10.09
CA LEU A 133 -3.80 -2.99 -8.92
C LEU A 133 -4.30 -4.41 -9.26
N ARG A 134 -4.71 -4.67 -10.50
CA ARG A 134 -5.08 -6.00 -10.99
C ARG A 134 -3.85 -6.91 -11.07
N GLN A 135 -2.79 -6.44 -11.74
CA GLN A 135 -1.60 -7.21 -12.05
C GLN A 135 -0.58 -7.25 -10.89
N HIS A 136 -0.42 -6.13 -10.20
CA HIS A 136 0.55 -5.95 -9.10
C HIS A 136 -0.16 -5.72 -7.76
N MET A 137 -1.09 -6.61 -7.44
CA MET A 137 -1.89 -6.52 -6.22
C MET A 137 -1.03 -6.51 -4.95
N VAL A 138 -0.99 -5.37 -4.26
CA VAL A 138 -0.15 -5.17 -3.06
C VAL A 138 -0.50 -6.16 -1.94
N ILE A 139 -1.80 -6.47 -1.75
CA ILE A 139 -2.29 -7.37 -0.70
C ILE A 139 -3.03 -8.57 -1.35
N PRO A 140 -2.32 -9.56 -1.88
CA PRO A 140 -2.91 -10.58 -2.76
C PRO A 140 -3.86 -11.56 -2.06
N LEU A 141 -3.77 -11.69 -0.73
CA LEU A 141 -4.66 -12.53 0.09
C LEU A 141 -5.66 -11.72 0.95
N LEU A 142 -5.70 -10.39 0.75
CA LEU A 142 -6.33 -9.42 1.66
C LEU A 142 -5.91 -9.61 3.13
N LEU A 143 -6.60 -8.90 4.04
CA LEU A 143 -6.45 -9.13 5.47
C LEU A 143 -7.28 -10.36 5.89
N PRO A 144 -6.80 -11.18 6.85
CA PRO A 144 -7.54 -12.35 7.29
C PRO A 144 -8.90 -11.99 7.90
N HIS A 145 -9.94 -12.68 7.47
CA HIS A 145 -11.25 -12.69 8.11
C HIS A 145 -11.33 -13.79 9.16
N GLN A 146 -12.24 -13.65 10.12
CA GLN A 146 -12.52 -14.67 11.12
C GLN A 146 -14.01 -14.71 11.44
N ASN A 147 -14.61 -15.90 11.41
CA ASN A 147 -15.98 -16.13 11.84
C ASN A 147 -16.04 -16.33 13.35
N LEU A 148 -16.99 -15.67 14.03
CA LEU A 148 -17.14 -15.79 15.49
C LEU A 148 -17.95 -17.04 15.90
N LYS A 149 -18.82 -17.50 15.01
CA LYS A 149 -19.69 -18.68 15.18
C LYS A 149 -19.46 -19.63 13.99
N PRO A 150 -19.83 -20.92 14.11
CA PRO A 150 -19.81 -21.82 12.97
C PRO A 150 -20.58 -21.21 11.80
N ALA A 151 -20.07 -21.38 10.58
CA ALA A 151 -20.62 -20.80 9.37
C ALA A 151 -20.54 -21.81 8.22
N LYS A 152 -21.16 -21.50 7.08
CA LYS A 152 -21.00 -22.28 5.85
C LYS A 152 -20.38 -21.42 4.76
N ILE A 153 -19.49 -22.01 3.97
CA ILE A 153 -18.99 -21.44 2.71
C ILE A 153 -19.25 -22.47 1.61
N GLY A 154 -20.18 -22.16 0.71
CA GLY A 154 -20.69 -23.13 -0.26
C GLY A 154 -21.24 -24.36 0.44
N LYS A 155 -20.71 -25.55 0.11
CA LYS A 155 -21.10 -26.83 0.71
C LYS A 155 -20.34 -27.19 2.00
N TYR A 156 -19.40 -26.36 2.44
CA TYR A 156 -18.50 -26.68 3.55
C TYR A 156 -18.92 -26.01 4.85
N ASP A 157 -18.86 -26.76 5.95
CA ASP A 157 -18.97 -26.24 7.30
C ASP A 157 -17.63 -25.69 7.79
N ILE A 158 -17.67 -24.45 8.29
CA ILE A 158 -16.53 -23.69 8.76
C ILE A 158 -16.64 -23.55 10.28
N PRO A 159 -15.75 -24.18 11.07
CA PRO A 159 -15.74 -24.07 12.52
C PRO A 159 -15.64 -22.62 13.00
N ALA A 160 -16.14 -22.33 14.19
CA ALA A 160 -15.95 -21.03 14.80
C ALA A 160 -14.45 -20.71 14.95
N ARG A 161 -14.10 -19.43 14.78
CA ARG A 161 -12.73 -18.89 14.87
C ARG A 161 -11.77 -19.38 13.78
N SER A 162 -12.28 -19.93 12.67
CA SER A 162 -11.45 -20.22 11.50
C SER A 162 -10.95 -18.93 10.83
N ARG A 163 -9.68 -18.94 10.42
CA ARG A 163 -9.08 -17.85 9.64
C ARG A 163 -9.38 -18.07 8.16
N VAL A 164 -9.99 -17.08 7.52
CA VAL A 164 -10.38 -17.12 6.10
C VAL A 164 -9.56 -16.09 5.34
N LEU A 165 -8.89 -16.55 4.28
CA LEU A 165 -8.11 -15.72 3.37
C LEU A 165 -8.78 -15.73 1.99
N VAL A 166 -8.78 -14.60 1.31
CA VAL A 166 -9.37 -14.47 -0.03
C VAL A 166 -8.25 -14.28 -1.03
N ASN A 167 -8.06 -15.25 -1.93
CA ASN A 167 -7.02 -15.18 -2.96
C ASN A 167 -7.42 -14.25 -4.11
N VAL A 168 -7.40 -12.94 -3.85
CA VAL A 168 -7.79 -11.93 -4.82
C VAL A 168 -6.80 -11.88 -5.99
N ARG A 169 -5.51 -12.13 -5.77
CA ARG A 169 -4.54 -12.24 -6.88
C ARG A 169 -4.90 -13.35 -7.86
N GLY A 170 -5.35 -14.50 -7.35
CA GLY A 170 -5.88 -15.58 -8.19
C GLY A 170 -7.08 -15.10 -8.99
N MET A 171 -8.02 -14.40 -8.35
CA MET A 171 -9.22 -13.85 -9.00
C MET A 171 -8.90 -12.82 -10.10
N THR A 172 -7.92 -11.93 -9.87
CA THR A 172 -7.56 -10.88 -10.83
C THR A 172 -6.64 -11.34 -11.97
N ASN A 173 -6.14 -12.57 -11.90
CA ASN A 173 -5.27 -13.17 -12.93
C ASN A 173 -5.83 -14.49 -13.49
N ASP A 174 -7.09 -14.82 -13.18
CA ASP A 174 -7.74 -16.02 -13.70
C ASP A 174 -8.06 -15.85 -15.19
N ARG A 175 -7.42 -16.68 -16.02
CA ARG A 175 -7.58 -16.71 -17.48
C ARG A 175 -9.01 -17.01 -17.93
N LYS A 176 -9.83 -17.60 -17.06
CA LYS A 176 -11.26 -17.82 -17.34
C LYS A 176 -12.03 -16.50 -17.41
N TYR A 177 -11.59 -15.48 -16.67
CA TYR A 177 -12.34 -14.24 -16.47
C TYR A 177 -11.64 -12.99 -17.02
N TRP A 178 -10.34 -13.11 -17.30
CA TRP A 178 -9.49 -12.06 -17.83
C TRP A 178 -8.78 -12.55 -19.09
N GLU A 179 -8.94 -11.82 -20.19
CA GLU A 179 -8.20 -12.10 -21.43
C GLU A 179 -6.75 -11.63 -21.29
N LYS A 180 -5.80 -12.54 -21.59
CA LYS A 180 -4.35 -12.31 -21.51
C LYS A 180 -3.95 -11.60 -20.21
N PRO A 181 -4.24 -12.18 -19.03
CA PRO A 181 -4.08 -11.50 -17.74
C PRO A 181 -2.62 -11.17 -17.41
N GLU A 182 -1.67 -11.85 -18.05
CA GLU A 182 -0.24 -11.53 -17.97
C GLU A 182 0.16 -10.24 -18.71
N MET A 183 -0.64 -9.78 -19.67
CA MET A 183 -0.39 -8.57 -20.43
C MET A 183 -0.90 -7.35 -19.65
N PHE A 184 -0.02 -6.38 -19.43
CA PHE A 184 -0.40 -5.09 -18.87
C PHE A 184 -1.14 -4.30 -19.95
N ASP A 185 -2.45 -4.21 -19.83
CA ASP A 185 -3.31 -3.53 -20.80
C ASP A 185 -4.37 -2.71 -20.05
N PRO A 186 -4.14 -1.40 -19.85
CA PRO A 186 -5.11 -0.51 -19.23
C PRO A 186 -6.40 -0.34 -20.03
N THR A 187 -6.38 -0.57 -21.35
CA THR A 187 -7.54 -0.29 -22.22
C THR A 187 -8.75 -1.14 -21.85
N ARG A 188 -8.53 -2.31 -21.25
CA ARG A 188 -9.58 -3.19 -20.71
C ARG A 188 -10.49 -2.53 -19.66
N PHE A 189 -10.07 -1.40 -19.08
CA PHE A 189 -10.83 -0.66 -18.08
C PHE A 189 -11.47 0.63 -18.62
N LEU A 190 -11.27 0.97 -19.90
CA LEU A 190 -11.87 2.16 -20.51
C LEU A 190 -13.35 1.94 -20.80
N ASP A 191 -13.68 0.82 -21.45
CA ASP A 191 -15.07 0.49 -21.81
C ASP A 191 -15.76 -0.45 -20.81
N ALA A 192 -15.00 -0.98 -19.84
CA ALA A 192 -15.53 -1.88 -18.85
C ALA A 192 -16.17 -1.10 -17.68
N ASN A 193 -17.43 -1.40 -17.38
CA ASN A 193 -18.10 -0.95 -16.15
C ASN A 193 -17.57 -1.69 -14.91
N ILE A 194 -16.27 -1.60 -14.65
CA ILE A 194 -15.59 -2.18 -13.49
C ILE A 194 -15.10 -1.04 -12.59
N GLU A 195 -15.76 -0.90 -11.46
CA GLU A 195 -15.46 0.09 -10.44
C GLU A 195 -14.53 -0.45 -9.36
N MET A 196 -13.63 0.42 -8.88
CA MET A 196 -12.77 0.14 -7.73
C MET A 196 -13.56 -0.01 -6.42
N SER A 197 -14.76 0.57 -6.35
CA SER A 197 -15.72 0.47 -5.25
C SER A 197 -16.28 -0.95 -5.07
N GLY A 198 -16.21 -1.77 -6.13
CA GLY A 198 -16.55 -3.18 -6.11
C GLY A 198 -17.93 -3.50 -6.66
N ASN A 199 -18.25 -3.07 -7.87
CA ASN A 199 -19.39 -3.57 -8.64
C ASN A 199 -19.11 -4.95 -9.30
N ASP A 200 -17.85 -5.29 -9.57
CA ASP A 200 -17.43 -6.57 -10.16
C ASP A 200 -16.68 -7.45 -9.16
N MET A 201 -17.07 -8.72 -9.01
CA MET A 201 -16.43 -9.65 -8.08
C MET A 201 -15.04 -10.11 -8.52
N ARG A 202 -14.71 -10.02 -9.81
CA ARG A 202 -13.39 -10.37 -10.36
C ARG A 202 -12.31 -9.38 -9.94
N PHE A 203 -12.70 -8.17 -9.54
CA PHE A 203 -11.79 -7.07 -9.23
C PHE A 203 -12.09 -6.44 -7.86
N LYS A 204 -11.48 -6.99 -6.80
CA LYS A 204 -11.62 -6.51 -5.41
C LYS A 204 -10.28 -6.12 -4.76
N PRO A 205 -9.52 -5.16 -5.34
CA PRO A 205 -8.17 -4.83 -4.88
C PRO A 205 -8.08 -4.37 -3.41
N CYS A 206 -9.18 -3.84 -2.86
CA CYS A 206 -9.25 -3.41 -1.46
C CYS A 206 -10.36 -4.08 -0.66
N GLY A 207 -10.75 -5.30 -1.04
CA GLY A 207 -11.85 -6.03 -0.41
C GLY A 207 -13.22 -5.46 -0.73
N TRP A 208 -14.25 -6.00 -0.08
CA TRP A 208 -15.65 -5.66 -0.31
C TRP A 208 -16.51 -5.86 0.95
N GLY A 209 -17.67 -5.20 1.00
CA GLY A 209 -18.62 -5.27 2.10
C GLY A 209 -18.15 -4.55 3.36
N ARG A 210 -18.60 -4.99 4.55
CA ARG A 210 -18.42 -4.28 5.83
C ARG A 210 -16.96 -4.06 6.27
N ARG A 211 -16.00 -4.77 5.66
CA ARG A 211 -14.56 -4.69 5.98
C ARG A 211 -13.74 -4.27 4.77
N SER A 212 -14.39 -3.70 3.74
CA SER A 212 -13.68 -3.05 2.64
C SER A 212 -12.79 -1.92 3.18
N CYS A 213 -11.71 -1.62 2.46
CA CYS A 213 -10.81 -0.55 2.84
C CYS A 213 -11.53 0.81 2.79
N PRO A 214 -11.66 1.53 3.92
CA PRO A 214 -12.24 2.87 3.92
C PRO A 214 -11.32 3.91 3.24
N GLY A 215 -10.02 3.59 3.11
CA GLY A 215 -9.03 4.49 2.50
C GLY A 215 -8.94 4.40 0.97
N MET A 216 -9.78 3.59 0.32
CA MET A 216 -9.70 3.34 -1.13
C MET A 216 -9.82 4.63 -1.94
N ALA A 217 -10.87 5.42 -1.70
CA ALA A 217 -11.12 6.65 -2.45
C ALA A 217 -9.92 7.61 -2.38
N MET A 218 -9.33 7.77 -1.20
CA MET A 218 -8.12 8.57 -1.00
C MET A 218 -6.93 7.99 -1.76
N ALA A 219 -6.70 6.67 -1.68
CA ALA A 219 -5.58 6.02 -2.34
C ALA A 219 -5.62 6.21 -3.87
N VAL A 220 -6.81 6.10 -4.48
CA VAL A 220 -6.99 6.30 -5.93
C VAL A 220 -6.57 7.70 -6.35
N VAL A 221 -7.02 8.73 -5.63
CA VAL A 221 -6.65 10.11 -5.96
C VAL A 221 -5.16 10.34 -5.78
N VAL A 222 -4.57 9.88 -4.68
CA VAL A 222 -3.14 10.06 -4.41
C VAL A 222 -2.29 9.37 -5.46
N LEU A 223 -2.64 8.14 -5.85
CA LEU A 223 -1.95 7.41 -6.90
C LEU A 223 -2.07 8.10 -8.26
N SER A 224 -3.28 8.52 -8.63
CA SER A 224 -3.54 9.17 -9.92
C SER A 224 -2.80 10.51 -10.05
N LEU A 225 -2.85 11.35 -9.00
CA LEU A 225 -2.13 12.62 -8.97
C LEU A 225 -0.61 12.45 -8.97
N SER A 226 -0.10 11.52 -8.16
CA SER A 226 1.34 11.28 -8.08
C SER A 226 1.89 10.75 -9.40
N LEU A 227 1.19 9.79 -10.01
CA LEU A 227 1.57 9.21 -11.30
C LEU A 227 1.43 10.24 -12.43
N GLY A 228 0.29 10.93 -12.51
CA GLY A 228 0.03 11.95 -13.52
C GLY A 228 1.07 13.06 -13.49
N ARG A 229 1.37 13.59 -12.29
CA ARG A 229 2.41 14.62 -12.13
C ARG A 229 3.79 14.11 -12.53
N MET A 230 4.13 12.86 -12.19
CA MET A 230 5.42 12.28 -12.60
C MET A 230 5.53 12.15 -14.12
N LEU A 231 4.48 11.69 -14.80
CA LEU A 231 4.48 11.48 -16.24
C LEU A 231 4.44 12.78 -17.06
N GLN A 232 3.81 13.83 -16.50
CA GLN A 232 3.80 15.17 -17.09
C GLN A 232 5.19 15.82 -17.09
N GLU A 233 5.95 15.63 -16.02
CA GLU A 233 7.21 16.34 -15.81
C GLU A 233 8.43 15.51 -16.25
N PHE A 234 8.31 14.18 -16.23
CA PHE A 234 9.43 13.27 -16.43
C PHE A 234 9.11 12.16 -17.43
N GLU A 235 10.12 11.83 -18.23
CA GLU A 235 10.25 10.55 -18.91
C GLU A 235 10.87 9.55 -17.91
N LEU A 236 10.14 8.48 -17.59
CA LEU A 236 10.56 7.44 -16.65
C LEU A 236 11.34 6.36 -17.39
N LEU A 237 12.66 6.31 -17.19
CA LEU A 237 13.56 5.41 -17.91
C LEU A 237 14.17 4.34 -16.97
N PRO A 238 14.52 3.15 -17.50
CA PRO A 238 15.30 2.19 -16.74
C PRO A 238 16.70 2.76 -16.41
N PRO A 239 17.39 2.21 -15.40
CA PRO A 239 18.76 2.59 -15.09
C PRO A 239 19.71 2.39 -16.28
N PRO A 240 20.81 3.15 -16.37
CA PRO A 240 21.82 2.96 -17.41
C PRO A 240 22.26 1.49 -17.49
N GLY A 241 22.31 0.93 -18.70
CA GLY A 241 22.68 -0.46 -18.93
C GLY A 241 21.58 -1.50 -18.68
N LYS A 242 20.34 -1.09 -18.34
CA LYS A 242 19.18 -1.99 -18.26
C LYS A 242 18.13 -1.63 -19.31
N PHE A 243 17.60 -2.64 -20.00
CA PHE A 243 16.47 -2.47 -20.94
C PHE A 243 15.11 -2.34 -20.23
N LYS A 244 15.00 -2.87 -19.00
CA LYS A 244 13.78 -2.82 -18.19
C LYS A 244 14.10 -2.78 -16.71
N VAL A 245 13.18 -2.23 -15.92
CA VAL A 245 13.23 -2.29 -14.46
C VAL A 245 12.89 -3.72 -14.01
N ASP A 246 13.64 -4.25 -13.04
CA ASP A 246 13.35 -5.59 -12.50
C ASP A 246 12.15 -5.51 -11.56
N MET A 247 11.09 -6.25 -11.90
CA MET A 247 9.83 -6.30 -11.16
C MET A 247 9.65 -7.61 -10.36
N LYS A 248 10.73 -8.37 -10.12
CA LYS A 248 10.65 -9.63 -9.38
C LYS A 248 10.09 -9.41 -7.96
N PRO A 249 9.00 -10.10 -7.58
CA PRO A 249 8.47 -10.04 -6.22
C PRO A 249 9.41 -10.75 -5.23
N ALA A 250 9.63 -10.16 -4.05
CA ALA A 250 10.43 -10.74 -2.97
C ALA A 250 9.67 -11.78 -2.12
N GLY A 251 8.37 -11.98 -2.37
CA GLY A 251 7.59 -13.08 -1.80
C GLY A 251 7.48 -13.10 -0.26
N VAL A 252 6.55 -12.34 0.31
CA VAL A 252 6.13 -12.48 1.72
C VAL A 252 4.62 -12.68 1.81
N LEU A 253 4.14 -13.55 2.72
CA LEU A 253 2.74 -13.95 2.89
C LEU A 253 1.73 -12.78 2.99
N VAL A 254 2.17 -11.63 3.50
CA VAL A 254 1.33 -10.43 3.72
C VAL A 254 1.67 -9.29 2.73
N ASP A 255 2.81 -9.37 2.06
CA ASP A 255 3.35 -8.31 1.20
C ASP A 255 4.17 -8.96 0.07
N VAL A 256 3.50 -9.46 -0.96
CA VAL A 256 4.12 -10.26 -2.01
C VAL A 256 4.88 -9.39 -3.02
N HIS A 257 4.74 -8.06 -2.97
CA HIS A 257 5.31 -7.12 -3.95
C HIS A 257 6.29 -6.12 -3.35
N VAL A 258 6.96 -6.45 -2.23
CA VAL A 258 8.28 -5.86 -2.01
C VAL A 258 9.14 -6.31 -3.18
N LEU A 259 9.59 -5.39 -4.03
CA LEU A 259 10.55 -5.74 -5.08
C LEU A 259 11.81 -6.30 -4.43
N ALA A 260 12.33 -7.41 -4.95
CA ALA A 260 13.53 -8.07 -4.43
C ALA A 260 14.73 -7.10 -4.40
N GLU A 261 14.76 -6.15 -5.34
CA GLU A 261 15.68 -5.02 -5.34
C GLU A 261 14.90 -3.71 -5.31
N LYS A 262 15.43 -2.70 -4.59
CA LYS A 262 14.91 -1.33 -4.70
C LYS A 262 15.07 -0.86 -6.15
N SER A 263 13.97 -0.74 -6.88
CA SER A 263 13.98 -0.31 -8.27
C SER A 263 14.51 1.11 -8.39
N LYS A 264 15.66 1.24 -9.06
CA LYS A 264 16.16 2.53 -9.55
C LYS A 264 15.40 2.88 -10.82
N VAL A 265 15.00 4.15 -10.94
CA VAL A 265 14.33 4.71 -12.12
C VAL A 265 15.01 6.04 -12.43
N VAL A 266 15.35 6.26 -13.70
CA VAL A 266 15.86 7.53 -14.18
C VAL A 266 14.68 8.45 -14.44
N LEU A 267 14.73 9.65 -13.86
CA LEU A 267 13.74 10.69 -14.08
C LEU A 267 14.36 11.71 -15.03
N LYS A 268 14.10 11.59 -16.32
CA LYS A 268 14.59 12.57 -17.30
C LYS A 268 13.53 13.67 -17.45
N PRO A 269 13.82 14.95 -17.17
CA PRO A 269 12.87 16.04 -17.42
C PRO A 269 12.37 16.00 -18.85
N ARG A 270 11.07 16.26 -19.05
CA ARG A 270 10.54 16.52 -20.38
C ARG A 270 10.90 17.95 -20.79
N ASP A 271 11.22 18.13 -22.06
CA ASP A 271 11.37 19.45 -22.66
C ASP A 271 9.96 20.02 -22.87
N THR A 272 9.40 20.65 -21.83
CA THR A 272 8.16 21.45 -21.89
C THR A 272 8.48 22.92 -21.75
#